data_AF-A0A8D6T0P6-F1
#
_entry.id   AF-A0A8D6T0P6-F1
#
_cell.length_a   1.000
_cell.length_b   1.000
_cell.length_c   1.000
_cell.angle_alpha   90.00
_cell.angle_beta   90.00
_cell.angle_gamma   90.00
#
_symmetry.space_group_name_H-M   'P 1'
#
loop_
_entity.id
_entity.type
_entity.pdbx_description
1 polymer ?
#
loop_
_entity_poly.entity_id
_entity_poly.type
_entity_poly.pdbx_seq_one_letter_code
_entity_poly.pdbx_strand_id
1 'polypeptide(L)'
;MLPKTTIKRIMKQYTDFNISSEAVDELSNLLMEIIKITTEVAEQNAKKDGRKTIKAKDIRNCDDERLKRKIIELSERTDKMPILIKEMLNVITSELE
;
A
#
# COMPACT_ATOMS: atom_id res chain seq x y z
N MET A 1 -5.44 5.84 -14.72
CA MET A 1 -4.14 5.42 -14.16
C MET A 1 -3.03 6.26 -14.78
N LEU A 2 -1.93 6.55 -14.08
CA LEU A 2 -0.85 7.37 -14.67
C LEU A 2 -0.32 6.71 -15.96
N PRO A 3 -0.08 7.47 -17.04
CA PRO A 3 0.47 6.91 -18.26
C PRO A 3 1.85 6.27 -18.00
N LYS A 4 2.12 5.10 -18.59
CA LYS A 4 3.41 4.39 -18.46
C LYS A 4 4.61 5.30 -18.76
N THR A 5 4.48 6.17 -19.77
CA THR A 5 5.49 7.17 -20.15
C THR A 5 5.78 8.17 -19.03
N THR A 6 4.74 8.58 -18.29
CA THR A 6 4.88 9.50 -17.15
C THR A 6 5.59 8.82 -15.99
N ILE A 7 5.20 7.58 -15.67
CA ILE A 7 5.84 6.78 -14.63
C ILE A 7 7.33 6.59 -14.97
N LYS A 8 7.65 6.15 -16.19
CA LYS A 8 9.03 5.98 -16.67
C LYS A 8 9.85 7.27 -16.58
N ARG A 9 9.25 8.42 -16.95
CA ARG A 9 9.92 9.73 -16.85
C ARG A 9 10.25 10.10 -15.40
N ILE A 10 9.33 9.84 -14.46
CA ILE A 10 9.58 10.05 -13.03
C ILE A 10 10.69 9.12 -12.55
N MET A 11 10.64 7.82 -12.88
CA MET A 11 11.68 6.87 -12.49
C MET A 11 13.08 7.30 -12.99
N LYS A 12 13.18 7.82 -14.22
CA LYS A 12 14.44 8.33 -14.79
C LYS A 12 15.03 9.54 -14.06
N GLN A 13 14.26 10.24 -13.22
CA GLN A 13 14.80 11.32 -12.38
C GLN A 13 15.68 10.78 -11.24
N TYR A 14 15.57 9.50 -10.90
CA TYR A 14 16.24 8.87 -9.76
C TYR A 14 17.28 7.83 -10.17
N THR A 15 17.53 7.65 -11.47
CA THR A 15 18.52 6.69 -11.97
C THR A 15 19.01 7.00 -13.38
N ASP A 16 20.29 6.76 -13.61
CA ASP A 16 20.90 6.84 -14.93
C ASP A 16 20.65 5.60 -15.79
N PHE A 17 20.15 4.51 -15.21
CA PHE A 17 19.92 3.25 -15.94
C PHE A 17 18.73 3.32 -16.90
N ASN A 18 18.74 2.44 -17.90
CA ASN A 18 17.59 2.21 -18.75
C ASN A 18 16.49 1.48 -17.99
N ILE A 19 15.24 1.78 -18.32
CA ILE A 19 14.06 1.21 -17.65
C ILE A 19 13.25 0.46 -18.70
N SER A 20 13.07 -0.84 -18.49
CA SER A 20 12.27 -1.70 -19.38
C SER A 20 10.78 -1.42 -19.23
N SER A 21 9.98 -1.87 -20.20
CA SER A 21 8.52 -1.80 -20.14
C SER A 21 7.95 -2.56 -18.94
N GLU A 22 8.50 -3.73 -18.65
CA GLU A 22 8.04 -4.63 -17.59
C GLU A 22 8.27 -4.00 -16.21
N ALA A 23 9.41 -3.33 -16.01
CA ALA A 23 9.69 -2.63 -14.76
C ALA A 23 8.71 -1.47 -14.50
N VAL A 24 8.27 -0.77 -15.56
CA VAL A 24 7.25 0.28 -15.45
C VAL A 24 5.90 -0.32 -15.08
N ASP A 25 5.56 -1.48 -15.67
CA ASP A 25 4.31 -2.18 -15.40
C ASP A 25 4.25 -2.68 -13.96
N GLU A 26 5.35 -3.21 -13.44
CA GLU A 26 5.43 -3.67 -12.06
C GLU A 26 5.24 -2.51 -11.07
N LEU A 27 5.95 -1.39 -11.29
CA LEU A 27 5.77 -0.20 -10.46
C LEU A 27 4.34 0.37 -10.57
N SER A 28 3.77 0.35 -11.76
CA SER A 28 2.39 0.77 -12.01
C SER A 28 1.41 -0.07 -11.18
N ASN A 29 1.56 -1.40 -11.15
CA ASN A 29 0.75 -2.29 -10.35
C ASN A 29 0.89 -2.03 -8.84
N LEU A 30 2.12 -1.84 -8.36
CA LEU A 30 2.39 -1.48 -6.96
C LEU A 30 1.71 -0.16 -6.56
N LEU A 31 1.81 0.86 -7.42
CA LEU A 31 1.15 2.15 -7.18
C LEU A 31 -0.38 2.00 -7.13
N MET A 32 -0.98 1.15 -7.98
CA MET A 32 -2.42 0.88 -7.92
C MET A 32 -2.82 0.25 -6.60
N GLU A 33 -2.05 -0.73 -6.13
CA GLU A 33 -2.31 -1.39 -4.86
C GLU A 33 -2.22 -0.42 -3.68
N ILE A 34 -1.19 0.44 -3.67
CA ILE A 34 -1.04 1.49 -2.65
C ILE A 34 -2.24 2.45 -2.68
N ILE A 35 -2.66 2.92 -3.86
CA ILE A 35 -3.82 3.80 -4.00
C ILE A 35 -5.08 3.11 -3.46
N LYS A 36 -5.30 1.84 -3.82
CA LYS A 36 -6.46 1.07 -3.36
C LYS A 36 -6.52 0.99 -1.84
N ILE A 37 -5.48 0.46 -1.20
CA ILE A 37 -5.46 0.26 0.26
C ILE A 37 -5.57 1.61 0.98
N THR A 38 -4.83 2.62 0.53
CA THR A 38 -4.88 3.97 1.13
C THR A 38 -6.29 4.56 1.04
N THR A 39 -6.95 4.42 -0.10
CA THR A 39 -8.32 4.94 -0.30
C THR A 39 -9.33 4.22 0.60
N GLU A 40 -9.24 2.89 0.70
CA GLU A 40 -10.12 2.10 1.56
C GLU A 40 -9.97 2.48 3.04
N VAL A 41 -8.73 2.64 3.52
CA VAL A 41 -8.48 3.06 4.91
C VAL A 41 -8.95 4.50 5.15
N ALA A 42 -8.67 5.40 4.22
CA ALA A 42 -9.11 6.79 4.33
C ALA A 42 -10.65 6.91 4.33
N GLU A 43 -11.33 6.04 3.58
CA GLU A 43 -12.79 5.94 3.60
C GLU A 43 -13.30 5.50 4.99
N GLN A 44 -12.67 4.52 5.63
CA GLN A 44 -13.03 4.12 7.00
C GLN A 44 -12.84 5.27 7.99
N ASN A 45 -11.74 6.01 7.87
CA ASN A 45 -11.46 7.19 8.69
C ASN A 45 -12.53 8.28 8.48
N ALA A 46 -12.95 8.53 7.24
CA ALA A 46 -14.03 9.46 6.94
C ALA A 46 -15.38 8.99 7.49
N LYS A 47 -15.68 7.69 7.39
CA LYS A 47 -16.91 7.07 7.89
C LYS A 47 -17.02 7.15 9.42
N LYS A 48 -15.92 6.91 10.15
CA LYS A 48 -15.87 7.07 11.63
C LYS A 48 -16.29 8.47 12.08
N ASP A 49 -16.00 9.49 11.27
CA ASP A 49 -16.40 10.88 11.50
C ASP A 49 -17.79 11.23 10.93
N GLY A 50 -18.56 10.27 10.43
CA GLY A 50 -19.88 10.50 9.81
C GLY A 50 -19.82 11.22 8.45
N ARG A 51 -18.64 11.28 7.81
CA ARG A 51 -18.42 11.99 6.55
C ARG A 51 -18.50 11.06 5.36
N LYS A 52 -18.93 11.60 4.21
CA LYS A 52 -18.92 10.93 2.89
C LYS A 52 -17.83 11.47 1.96
N THR A 53 -16.94 12.31 2.47
CA THR A 53 -15.84 12.92 1.70
C THR A 53 -14.53 12.66 2.44
N ILE A 54 -13.60 12.02 1.72
CA ILE A 54 -12.21 11.82 2.16
C ILE A 54 -11.50 13.17 2.14
N LYS A 55 -10.87 13.53 3.26
CA LYS A 55 -10.06 14.75 3.41
C LYS A 55 -8.59 14.37 3.56
N ALA A 56 -7.69 15.33 3.39
CA ALA A 56 -6.26 15.12 3.54
C ALA A 56 -5.86 14.49 4.90
N LYS A 57 -6.60 14.81 5.98
CA LYS A 57 -6.37 14.18 7.30
C LYS A 57 -6.61 12.67 7.29
N ASP A 58 -7.56 12.19 6.49
CA ASP A 58 -7.91 10.77 6.45
C ASP A 58 -6.80 9.97 5.76
N ILE A 59 -6.16 10.55 4.74
CA ILE A 59 -5.00 10.00 4.02
C ILE A 59 -3.75 10.03 4.90
N ARG A 60 -3.49 11.13 5.64
CA ARG A 60 -2.34 11.21 6.55
C ARG A 60 -2.42 10.18 7.67
N ASN A 61 -3.64 9.87 8.12
CA ASN A 61 -3.87 8.86 9.15
C ASN A 61 -3.92 7.42 8.59
N CYS A 62 -3.50 7.21 7.32
CA CYS A 62 -3.49 5.88 6.73
C CYS A 62 -2.20 5.09 6.98
N ASP A 63 -1.04 5.70 7.21
CA ASP A 63 0.23 4.97 7.02
C ASP A 63 0.40 3.77 7.96
N ASP A 64 0.11 3.92 9.25
CA ASP A 64 0.22 2.81 10.21
C ASP A 64 -0.84 1.72 9.93
N GLU A 65 -2.09 2.13 9.69
CA GLU A 65 -3.21 1.21 9.42
C GLU A 65 -3.08 0.49 8.06
N ARG A 66 -2.50 1.18 7.06
CA ARG A 66 -2.15 0.64 5.75
C ARG A 66 -1.08 -0.43 5.87
N LEU A 67 -0.04 -0.19 6.68
CA LEU A 67 1.02 -1.16 6.93
C LEU A 67 0.47 -2.40 7.65
N LYS A 68 -0.34 -2.22 8.69
CA LYS A 68 -1.03 -3.32 9.40
C LYS A 68 -1.88 -4.18 8.46
N ARG A 69 -2.74 -3.56 7.63
CA ARG A 69 -3.57 -4.31 6.66
C ARG A 69 -2.74 -5.11 5.68
N LYS A 70 -1.64 -4.56 5.17
CA LYS A 70 -0.78 -5.27 4.21
C LYS A 70 -0.12 -6.49 4.87
N ILE A 71 0.29 -6.37 6.13
CA ILE A 71 0.85 -7.47 6.92
C ILE A 71 -0.19 -8.59 7.08
N ILE A 72 -1.42 -8.24 7.45
CA ILE A 72 -2.52 -9.20 7.60
C ILE A 72 -2.83 -9.90 6.26
N GLU A 73 -2.99 -9.14 5.17
CA GLU A 73 -3.29 -9.71 3.84
C GLU A 73 -2.19 -10.68 3.37
N LEU A 74 -0.91 -10.35 3.60
CA LEU A 74 0.21 -11.25 3.29
C LEU A 74 0.18 -12.52 4.16
N SER A 75 -0.20 -12.39 5.43
CA SER A 75 -0.36 -13.52 6.35
C SER A 75 -1.50 -14.45 5.93
N GLU A 76 -2.57 -13.91 5.33
CA GLU A 76 -3.76 -14.66 4.90
C GLU A 76 -3.57 -15.31 3.52
N ARG A 77 -2.86 -14.66 2.59
CA ARG A 77 -2.60 -15.21 1.25
C ARG A 77 -1.63 -16.38 1.21
N THR A 78 -0.98 -16.66 2.33
CA THR A 78 0.09 -17.66 2.39
C THR A 78 -0.33 -18.83 3.28
N ASP A 79 -1.22 -19.69 2.78
CA ASP A 79 -1.65 -20.94 3.45
C ASP A 79 -0.47 -21.90 3.80
N LYS A 80 0.74 -21.61 3.30
CA LYS A 80 1.98 -22.36 3.55
C LYS A 80 2.99 -21.62 4.43
N MET A 81 2.63 -20.50 5.05
CA MET A 81 3.55 -19.75 5.90
C MET A 81 3.77 -20.52 7.22
N PRO A 82 5.02 -20.76 7.65
CA PRO A 82 5.31 -21.36 8.94
C PRO A 82 4.62 -20.59 10.08
N ILE A 83 4.04 -21.30 11.05
CA ILE A 83 3.30 -20.73 12.19
C ILE A 83 4.10 -19.61 12.89
N LEU A 84 5.41 -19.80 13.04
CA LEU A 84 6.33 -18.82 13.62
C LEU A 84 6.35 -17.47 12.89
N ILE A 85 6.28 -17.47 11.55
CA ILE A 85 6.27 -16.22 10.77
C ILE A 85 4.93 -15.51 10.93
N LYS A 86 3.82 -16.26 10.97
CA LYS A 86 2.49 -15.71 11.22
C LYS A 86 2.39 -15.08 12.62
N GLU A 87 2.94 -15.74 13.64
CA GLU A 87 3.02 -15.21 15.00
C GLU A 87 3.89 -13.95 15.07
N MET A 88 5.05 -13.93 14.40
CA MET A 88 5.88 -12.72 14.33
C MET A 88 5.16 -11.55 13.66
N LEU A 89 4.45 -11.79 12.55
CA LEU A 89 3.68 -10.74 11.86
C LEU A 89 2.54 -10.21 12.74
N ASN A 90 1.87 -11.07 13.51
CA ASN A 90 0.84 -10.66 14.46
C ASN A 90 1.43 -9.78 15.58
N VAL A 91 2.59 -10.15 16.14
CA VAL A 91 3.29 -9.35 17.17
C VAL A 91 3.72 -7.99 16.60
N ILE A 92 4.30 -7.95 15.40
CA ILE A 92 4.68 -6.69 14.74
C ILE A 92 3.44 -5.80 14.53
N THR A 93 2.30 -6.41 14.21
CA THR A 93 1.03 -5.69 14.02
C THR A 93 0.50 -5.10 15.34
N SER A 94 0.62 -5.83 16.46
CA SER A 94 0.18 -5.36 17.78
C SER A 94 1.08 -4.26 18.36
N GLU A 95 2.37 -4.24 18.04
CA GLU A 95 3.31 -3.20 18.49
C GLU A 95 3.16 -1.87 17.72
N LEU A 96 2.34 -1.85 16.67
CA LEU A 96 1.98 -0.64 15.91
C LEU A 96 0.69 0.02 16.44
N GLU A 97 0.07 -0.49 17.51
CA GLU A 97 -1.07 0.13 18.25
C GLU A 97 -0.60 1.08 19.35
#